data_AF-A0A0K8RFF9-F1
#
_entry.id   AF-A0A0K8RFF9-F1
#
_cell.length_a   1.000
_cell.length_b   1.000
_cell.length_c   1.000
_cell.angle_alpha   90.00
_cell.angle_beta   90.00
_cell.angle_gamma   90.00
#
_symmetry.space_group_name_H-M   'P 1'
#
loop_
_entity.id
_entity.type
_entity.pdbx_description
1 polymer ?
#
loop_
_entity_poly.entity_id
_entity_poly.type
_entity_poly.pdbx_seq_one_letter_code
_entity_poly.pdbx_strand_id
1 'polypeptide(L)' 'MLLIFVVSLVIMACIVVGKTGKKLKQRNGLNPNCSLEKNDGPCRAMIPRFYFDNVTRTCHRFLYGGCGR' A
#
# COMPACT_ATOMS: atom_id res chain seq x y z
N MET A 1 24.53 2.60 -45.90
CA MET A 1 23.23 3.33 -45.92
C MET A 1 22.10 2.48 -45.33
N LEU A 2 21.73 1.34 -45.95
CA LEU A 2 20.62 0.47 -45.49
C LEU A 2 20.79 -0.03 -44.03
N LEU A 3 22.00 -0.45 -43.64
CA LEU A 3 22.30 -0.87 -42.26
C LEU A 3 22.08 0.26 -41.24
N ILE A 4 22.38 1.50 -41.59
CA ILE A 4 22.21 2.67 -40.70
C ILE A 4 20.73 2.98 -40.50
N PHE A 5 19.92 2.88 -41.56
CA PHE A 5 18.46 3.03 -41.46
C PHE A 5 17.82 1.93 -40.61
N VAL A 6 18.24 0.67 -40.81
CA VAL A 6 17.74 -0.46 -40.01
C VAL A 6 18.10 -0.28 -38.53
N VAL A 7 19.35 0.08 -38.21
CA VAL A 7 19.78 0.35 -36.84
C VAL A 7 18.98 1.50 -36.21
N SER A 8 18.73 2.57 -36.95
CA SER A 8 17.95 3.72 -36.47
C SER A 8 16.49 3.36 -36.19
N LEU A 9 15.86 2.56 -37.05
CA LEU A 9 14.48 2.11 -36.88
C LEU A 9 14.34 1.17 -35.67
N VAL A 10 15.32 0.28 -35.47
CA VAL A 10 15.36 -0.61 -34.30
C VAL A 10 15.50 0.20 -33.02
N ILE A 11 16.40 1.19 -32.97
CA ILE A 11 16.58 2.07 -31.81
C ILE A 11 15.28 2.83 -31.48
N MET A 12 14.61 3.42 -32.48
CA MET A 12 13.36 4.14 -32.27
C MET A 12 12.23 3.23 -31.77
N ALA A 13 12.12 2.02 -32.30
CA ALA A 13 11.16 1.03 -31.83
C ALA A 13 11.43 0.60 -30.37
N CYS A 14 12.69 0.35 -30.01
CA CYS A 14 13.07 0.00 -28.64
C CYS A 14 12.77 1.13 -27.63
N ILE A 15 12.97 2.39 -28.01
CA ILE A 15 12.70 3.55 -27.15
C ILE A 15 11.18 3.74 -26.91
N VAL A 16 10.36 3.52 -27.95
CA VAL A 16 8.89 3.68 -27.88
C VAL A 16 8.22 2.56 -27.09
N VAL A 17 8.70 1.32 -27.20
CA VAL A 17 8.14 0.15 -26.48
C VAL A 17 8.46 0.19 -24.98
N GLY A 18 9.53 0.89 -24.56
CA GLY A 18 9.99 0.90 -23.17
C GLY A 18 9.24 1.82 -22.19
N LYS A 19 8.29 2.65 -22.63
CA LYS A 19 7.70 3.73 -21.78
C LYS A 19 6.24 3.58 -21.38
N THR A 20 5.60 2.44 -21.62
CA THR A 20 4.25 2.14 -21.09
C THR A 20 4.31 1.33 -19.80
N GLY A 21 5.01 1.87 -18.80
CA GLY A 21 5.18 1.24 -17.49
C GLY A 21 4.91 2.20 -16.34
N LYS A 22 3.74 2.84 -16.29
CA LYS A 22 3.30 3.49 -15.03
C LYS A 22 2.95 2.39 -14.03
N LYS A 23 3.95 1.89 -13.31
CA LYS A 23 3.76 1.15 -12.06
C LYS A 23 2.87 2.03 -11.17
N LEU A 24 1.61 1.63 -10.97
CA LEU A 24 0.81 2.17 -9.89
C LEU A 24 1.63 1.90 -8.62
N LYS A 25 2.06 2.98 -7.99
CA LYS A 25 2.90 3.03 -6.81
C LYS A 25 2.36 2.08 -5.74
N GLN A 26 2.88 0.85 -5.70
CA GLN A 26 2.73 -0.04 -4.55
C GLN A 26 3.44 0.67 -3.39
N ARG A 27 2.65 1.36 -2.56
CA ARG A 27 3.12 1.87 -1.27
C ARG A 27 3.38 0.66 -0.37
N ASN A 28 4.55 0.06 -0.50
CA ASN A 28 5.07 -0.98 0.42
C ASN A 28 5.46 -0.38 1.79
N GLY A 29 4.68 0.55 2.33
CA GLY A 29 5.03 1.28 3.55
C GLY A 29 3.90 1.48 4.55
N LEU A 30 2.67 1.03 4.27
CA LEU A 30 1.60 1.06 5.25
C LEU A 30 1.29 -0.37 5.69
N ASN A 31 1.67 -0.70 6.93
CA ASN A 31 1.25 -1.95 7.55
C ASN A 31 -0.29 -1.97 7.53
N PRO A 32 -0.94 -2.98 6.92
CA PRO A 32 -2.40 -3.03 6.84
C PRO A 32 -3.07 -2.99 8.22
N ASN A 33 -2.36 -3.39 9.27
CA ASN A 33 -2.85 -3.31 10.65
C ASN A 33 -3.09 -1.87 11.12
N CYS A 34 -2.41 -0.88 10.56
CA CYS A 34 -2.61 0.54 10.89
C CYS A 34 -3.88 1.12 10.24
N SER A 35 -4.52 0.37 9.34
CA SER A 35 -5.75 0.78 8.68
C SER A 35 -6.99 0.15 9.32
N LEU A 36 -6.82 -0.69 10.33
CA LEU A 36 -7.92 -1.36 11.02
C LEU A 36 -8.61 -0.39 12.00
N GLU A 37 -9.94 -0.42 12.00
CA GLU A 37 -10.74 0.29 13.00
C GLU A 37 -10.66 -0.40 14.37
N LYS A 38 -10.99 0.32 15.44
CA LYS A 38 -11.14 -0.27 16.78
C LYS A 38 -12.35 -1.20 16.79
N ASN A 39 -12.20 -2.37 17.40
CA ASN A 39 -13.29 -3.34 17.59
C ASN A 39 -13.20 -3.94 18.99
N ASP A 40 -14.23 -3.71 19.80
CA ASP A 40 -14.31 -4.22 21.17
C ASP A 40 -14.67 -5.72 21.16
N GLY A 41 -15.34 -6.21 20.12
CA GLY A 41 -15.78 -7.60 19.99
C GLY A 41 -16.97 -7.96 20.91
N PRO A 42 -17.46 -9.21 20.85
CA PRO A 42 -18.65 -9.62 21.60
C PRO A 42 -18.36 -10.00 23.06
N CYS A 43 -17.09 -10.25 23.40
CA CYS A 43 -16.68 -10.55 24.78
C CYS A 43 -16.64 -9.27 25.63
N ARG A 44 -16.67 -9.43 26.97
CA ARG A 44 -16.86 -8.31 27.92
C ARG A 44 -15.68 -8.06 28.87
N ALA A 45 -14.48 -8.54 28.53
CA ALA A 45 -13.28 -8.18 29.27
C ALA A 45 -12.90 -6.71 29.03
N MET A 46 -12.22 -6.07 30.00
CA MET A 46 -11.76 -4.68 29.86
C MET A 46 -10.24 -4.67 29.65
N ILE A 47 -9.78 -5.03 28.45
CA ILE A 47 -8.36 -5.15 28.15
C ILE A 47 -7.87 -3.89 27.42
N PRO A 48 -6.98 -3.07 28.02
CA PRO A 48 -6.44 -1.89 27.35
C PRO A 48 -5.66 -2.27 26.09
N ARG A 49 -6.04 -1.69 24.95
CA ARG A 49 -5.37 -1.83 23.64
C ARG A 49 -5.29 -0.47 22.95
N PHE A 50 -4.58 -0.44 21.82
CA PHE A 50 -4.40 0.76 21.01
C PHE A 50 -4.79 0.48 19.56
N TYR A 51 -5.35 1.49 18.91
CA TYR A 51 -5.55 1.53 17.46
C TYR A 51 -4.93 2.81 16.89
N PHE A 52 -4.61 2.79 15.60
CA PHE A 52 -4.07 3.96 14.90
C PHE A 52 -5.21 4.77 14.31
N ASP A 53 -5.31 6.05 14.67
CA ASP A 53 -6.25 6.98 14.07
C ASP A 53 -5.60 7.69 12.88
N ASN A 54 -6.11 7.42 11.69
CA ASN A 54 -5.61 7.99 10.44
C ASN A 54 -5.93 9.49 10.29
N VAL A 55 -6.93 10.01 11.01
CA VAL A 55 -7.31 11.43 11.00
C VAL A 55 -6.31 12.24 11.80
N THR A 56 -6.09 11.87 13.06
CA THR A 56 -5.16 12.57 13.95
C THR A 56 -3.70 12.13 13.78
N ARG A 57 -3.45 11.02 13.06
CA ARG A 57 -2.13 10.37 12.90
C ARG A 57 -1.51 9.96 14.24
N THR A 58 -2.33 9.53 15.20
CA THR A 58 -1.89 9.15 16.55
C THR A 58 -2.49 7.83 17.01
N CYS A 59 -1.86 7.17 17.98
CA CYS A 59 -2.38 5.95 18.60
C CYS A 59 -3.31 6.29 19.77
N HIS A 60 -4.55 5.84 19.70
CA HIS A 60 -5.55 6.04 20.76
C HIS A 60 -5.83 4.76 21.52
N ARG A 61 -6.14 4.88 22.82
CA ARG A 61 -6.51 3.76 23.68
C ARG A 61 -7.97 3.35 23.47
N PHE A 62 -8.24 2.05 23.56
CA PHE A 62 -9.59 1.49 23.63
C PHE A 62 -9.60 0.22 24.49
N LEU A 63 -10.79 -0.26 24.87
CA LEU A 63 -10.97 -1.48 25.67
C LEU A 63 -11.41 -2.63 24.76
N TYR A 64 -10.53 -3.61 24.59
CA TYR A 64 -10.82 -4.83 23.85
C TYR A 64 -11.53 -5.84 24.75
N GLY A 65 -12.65 -6.37 24.27
CA GLY A 65 -13.53 -7.33 24.93
C GLY A 65 -12.90 -8.70 25.18
N GLY A 66 -11.76 -9.00 24.53
CA GLY A 66 -11.02 -10.25 24.73
C GLY A 66 -11.18 -11.28 23.60
N CYS A 67 -12.13 -11.10 22.68
CA CYS A 67 -12.32 -11.96 21.51
C CYS A 67 -12.82 -11.17 20.28
N GLY A 68 -12.89 -11.81 19.11
CA GLY A 68 -13.41 -11.19 17.88
C GLY A 68 -12.36 -10.48 17.03
N ARG A 69 -11.11 -10.96 17.08
CA ARG A 69 -10.10 -10.68 16.04
C ARG A 69 -10.32 -11.58 14.83
#